data_AF-A0A4Z2E5B4-F1
#
_entry.id   AF-A0A4Z2E5B4-F1
#
_cell.length_a   1.000
_cell.length_b   1.000
_cell.length_c   1.000
_cell.angle_alpha   90.00
_cell.angle_beta   90.00
_cell.angle_gamma   90.00
#
_symmetry.space_group_name_H-M   'P 1'
#
loop_
_entity.id
_entity.type
_entity.pdbx_description
1 polymer ?
#
loop_
_entity_poly.entity_id
_entity_poly.type
_entity_poly.pdbx_seq_one_letter_code
_entity_poly.pdbx_strand_id
1 'polypeptide(L)'
;MKWQHIVVGFTPEWVFLLRNVMRVNPDQGLQFAQMLIVDVFMEGNLIQQCTSFLLDALKNNRPAEGHLQTRLLEMNLMQAPQVADAILGNQMFTHYDRAHIAQLCEKAGLLQRALEHFTDQFDIKRAVVHTHLLNPEWLVNFFGSLSVEDSLECLRAMLSANIRQNLQLCVQVASKYHEQLGTQSLVELFESFKSYEGRCHPWGREGGREGGNVLNFGFRFA
;
A
#
# COMPACT_ATOMS: atom_id res chain seq x y z
N MET A 1 -18.01 -9.07 57.59
CA MET A 1 -17.60 -7.73 57.10
C MET A 1 -17.40 -7.82 55.60
N LYS A 2 -18.32 -7.22 54.82
CA LYS A 2 -18.19 -7.11 53.36
C LYS A 2 -17.25 -5.95 53.06
N TRP A 3 -16.11 -6.22 52.45
CA TRP A 3 -15.27 -5.19 51.85
C TRP A 3 -16.03 -4.59 50.66
N GLN A 4 -16.63 -3.42 50.84
CA GLN A 4 -17.09 -2.62 49.71
C GLN A 4 -15.84 -2.17 48.96
N HIS A 5 -15.69 -2.64 47.73
CA HIS A 5 -14.78 -2.06 46.76
C HIS A 5 -15.15 -0.58 46.63
N ILE A 6 -14.33 0.30 47.22
CA ILE A 6 -14.36 1.71 46.86
C ILE A 6 -13.77 1.76 45.45
N VAL A 7 -14.63 1.61 44.45
CA VAL A 7 -14.31 2.08 43.11
C VAL A 7 -14.22 3.59 43.29
N VAL A 8 -13.00 4.11 43.38
CA VAL A 8 -12.75 5.54 43.24
C VAL A 8 -13.17 5.86 41.82
N GLY A 9 -14.43 6.25 41.65
CA GLY A 9 -15.00 6.71 40.39
C GLY A 9 -14.37 8.05 40.06
N PHE A 10 -13.12 8.01 39.58
CA PHE A 10 -12.50 9.16 38.96
C PHE A 10 -13.20 9.35 37.62
N THR A 11 -14.30 10.11 37.61
CA THR A 11 -14.86 10.66 36.38
C THR A 11 -13.98 11.84 36.03
N PRO A 12 -13.12 11.75 34.99
CA PRO A 12 -12.34 12.90 34.59
C PRO A 12 -13.33 13.95 34.11
N GLU A 13 -13.30 15.13 34.71
CA GLU A 13 -14.07 16.29 34.25
C GLU A 13 -13.43 16.82 32.95
N TRP A 14 -13.58 16.06 31.87
CA TRP A 14 -13.01 16.37 30.55
C TRP A 14 -13.46 17.73 30.05
N VAL A 15 -14.66 18.17 30.43
CA VAL A 15 -15.19 19.52 30.15
C VAL A 15 -14.39 20.59 30.88
N PHE A 16 -14.01 20.36 32.14
CA PHE A 16 -13.17 21.27 32.90
C PHE A 16 -11.75 21.33 32.34
N LEU A 17 -11.17 20.18 32.01
CA LEU A 17 -9.85 20.10 31.37
C LEU A 17 -9.84 20.80 30.02
N LEU A 18 -10.82 20.53 29.16
CA LEU A 18 -10.97 21.17 27.86
C LEU A 18 -11.14 22.69 28.01
N ARG A 19 -11.97 23.16 28.96
CA ARG A 19 -12.12 24.60 29.24
C ARG A 19 -10.83 25.24 29.68
N ASN A 20 -10.02 24.56 30.49
CA ASN A 20 -8.72 25.07 30.93
C ASN A 20 -7.72 25.14 29.76
N VAL A 21 -7.64 24.09 28.94
CA VAL A 21 -6.76 24.09 27.75
C VAL A 21 -7.21 25.19 26.77
N MET A 22 -8.50 25.30 26.47
CA MET A 22 -9.06 26.33 25.59
C MET A 22 -8.77 27.75 26.07
N ARG A 23 -8.75 27.99 27.39
CA ARG A 23 -8.43 29.32 27.97
C ARG A 23 -6.96 29.70 27.83
N VAL A 24 -6.07 28.71 27.88
CA VAL A 24 -4.61 28.93 27.80
C VAL A 24 -4.15 28.97 26.35
N ASN A 25 -4.64 28.03 25.54
CA ASN A 25 -4.33 27.93 24.12
C ASN A 25 -5.53 27.31 23.36
N PRO A 26 -6.34 28.14 22.67
CA PRO A 26 -7.51 27.67 21.92
C PRO A 26 -7.16 26.63 20.84
N ASP A 27 -6.01 26.74 20.18
CA ASP A 27 -5.61 25.81 19.11
C ASP A 27 -5.30 24.41 19.68
N GLN A 28 -4.60 24.35 20.81
CA GLN A 28 -4.38 23.08 21.52
C GLN A 28 -5.68 22.51 22.11
N GLY A 29 -6.59 23.38 22.54
CA GLY A 29 -7.91 22.97 23.03
C GLY A 29 -8.73 22.31 21.93
N LEU A 30 -8.68 22.84 20.70
CA LEU A 30 -9.34 22.23 19.54
C LEU A 30 -8.79 20.84 19.24
N GLN A 31 -7.46 20.68 19.19
CA GLN A 31 -6.82 19.38 18.97
C GLN A 31 -7.19 18.36 20.06
N PHE A 32 -7.19 18.81 21.32
CA PHE A 32 -7.57 17.98 22.45
C PHE A 32 -9.03 17.52 22.38
N ALA A 33 -9.95 18.41 22.02
CA ALA A 33 -11.36 18.06 21.82
C ALA A 33 -11.54 17.05 20.68
N GLN A 34 -10.85 17.24 19.56
CA GLN A 34 -10.94 16.34 18.41
C GLN A 34 -10.45 14.92 18.75
N MET A 35 -9.31 14.81 19.44
CA MET A 35 -8.78 13.51 19.87
C MET A 35 -9.72 12.81 20.86
N LEU A 36 -10.23 13.53 21.86
CA LEU A 36 -11.20 12.98 22.80
C LEU A 36 -12.46 12.43 22.11
N ILE A 37 -12.99 13.15 21.12
CA ILE A 37 -14.17 12.69 20.38
C ILE A 37 -13.86 11.39 19.62
N VAL A 38 -12.71 11.32 18.95
CA VAL A 38 -12.29 10.11 18.22
C VAL A 38 -12.12 8.93 19.19
N ASP A 39 -11.46 9.15 20.33
CA ASP A 39 -11.22 8.10 21.33
C ASP A 39 -12.54 7.57 21.91
N VAL A 40 -13.51 8.45 22.21
CA VAL A 40 -14.84 8.04 22.69
C VAL A 40 -15.57 7.17 21.67
N PHE A 41 -15.52 7.52 20.38
CA PHE A 41 -16.13 6.67 19.35
C PHE A 41 -15.40 5.32 19.20
N MET A 42 -14.07 5.31 19.36
CA MET A 42 -13.27 4.09 19.29
C MET A 42 -13.55 3.14 20.47
N GLU A 43 -13.68 3.67 21.68
CA GLU A 43 -14.07 2.89 22.87
C GLU A 43 -15.46 2.26 22.70
N GLY A 44 -16.39 2.97 22.05
CA GLY A 44 -17.72 2.47 21.74
C GLY A 44 -17.78 1.50 20.55
N ASN A 45 -16.66 1.23 19.86
CA ASN A 45 -16.62 0.52 18.59
C ASN A 45 -17.54 1.16 17.51
N LEU A 46 -17.75 2.47 17.59
CA LEU A 46 -18.65 3.26 16.75
C LEU A 46 -17.90 3.84 15.55
N ILE A 47 -17.24 2.96 14.79
CA ILE A 47 -16.31 3.34 13.72
C ILE A 47 -17.02 4.07 12.58
N GLN A 48 -18.21 3.61 12.18
CA GLN A 48 -18.97 4.26 11.10
C GLN A 48 -19.38 5.69 11.45
N GLN A 49 -19.80 5.92 12.70
CA GLN A 49 -20.17 7.24 13.21
C GLN A 49 -18.94 8.14 13.31
N CYS A 50 -17.82 7.61 13.81
CA CYS A 50 -16.54 8.32 13.83
C CYS A 50 -16.09 8.74 12.43
N THR A 51 -16.15 7.81 11.46
CA THR A 51 -15.81 8.07 10.06
C THR A 51 -16.69 9.17 9.48
N SER A 52 -18.01 9.10 9.66
CA SER A 52 -18.92 10.16 9.18
C SER A 52 -18.58 11.52 9.78
N PHE A 53 -18.36 11.57 11.09
CA PHE A 53 -18.03 12.81 11.79
C PHE A 53 -16.71 13.41 11.29
N LEU A 54 -15.67 12.58 11.15
CA LEU A 54 -14.37 13.02 10.67
C LEU A 54 -14.39 13.41 9.20
N LEU A 55 -15.17 12.75 8.34
CA LEU A 55 -15.34 13.15 6.94
C LEU A 55 -15.93 14.57 6.84
N ASP A 56 -16.94 14.88 7.65
CA ASP A 56 -17.53 16.22 7.70
C ASP A 56 -16.58 17.27 8.28
N ALA A 57 -15.82 16.92 9.31
CA ALA A 57 -14.85 17.80 9.95
C ALA A 57 -13.66 18.12 9.03
N LEU A 58 -13.17 17.11 8.29
CA LEU A 58 -11.96 17.19 7.46
C LEU A 58 -12.24 17.57 6.00
N LYS A 59 -13.48 17.89 5.64
CA LYS A 59 -13.89 18.22 4.25
C LYS A 59 -13.10 19.35 3.59
N ASN A 60 -12.45 20.21 4.38
CA ASN A 60 -11.63 21.31 3.88
C ASN A 60 -10.17 20.90 3.60
N ASN A 61 -9.80 19.63 3.83
CA ASN A 61 -8.48 19.05 3.61
C ASN A 61 -7.34 19.96 4.08
N ARG A 62 -7.40 20.43 5.33
CA ARG A 62 -6.41 21.39 5.85
C ARG A 62 -5.14 20.66 6.30
N PRO A 63 -3.95 21.22 6.03
CA PRO A 63 -2.69 20.59 6.45
C PRO A 63 -2.54 20.50 7.98
N ALA A 64 -3.13 21.45 8.73
CA ALA A 64 -3.14 21.41 10.19
C ALA A 64 -3.85 20.16 10.76
N GLU A 65 -4.75 19.58 9.97
CA GLU A 65 -5.57 18.42 10.36
C GLU A 65 -5.01 17.10 9.79
N GLY A 66 -3.79 17.10 9.23
CA GLY A 66 -3.18 15.91 8.62
C GLY A 66 -3.05 14.71 9.57
N HIS A 67 -2.88 14.96 10.86
CA HIS A 67 -2.88 13.93 11.90
C HIS A 67 -4.26 13.24 12.02
N LEU A 68 -5.36 13.99 11.93
CA LEU A 68 -6.72 13.44 11.95
C LEU A 68 -7.04 12.69 10.65
N GLN A 69 -6.55 13.17 9.51
CA GLN A 69 -6.67 12.44 8.23
C GLN A 69 -5.99 11.07 8.33
N THR A 70 -4.77 11.04 8.88
CA THR A 70 -4.03 9.80 9.11
C THR A 70 -4.80 8.87 10.04
N ARG A 71 -5.39 9.42 11.12
CA ARG A 71 -6.11 8.62 12.10
C ARG A 71 -7.43 8.05 11.57
N LEU A 72 -8.15 8.84 10.78
CA LEU A 72 -9.34 8.40 10.05
C LEU A 72 -9.01 7.20 9.17
N LEU A 73 -7.98 7.32 8.34
CA LEU A 73 -7.56 6.25 7.42
C LEU A 73 -7.07 5.02 8.18
N GLU A 74 -6.27 5.19 9.23
CA GLU A 74 -5.77 4.07 10.04
C GLU A 74 -6.90 3.25 10.67
N MET A 75 -7.86 3.93 11.32
CA MET A 75 -9.02 3.27 11.91
C MET A 75 -9.80 2.48 10.86
N ASN A 76 -10.06 3.09 9.70
CA ASN A 76 -10.80 2.42 8.63
C ASN A 76 -9.98 1.28 8.00
N LEU A 77 -8.66 1.40 7.82
CA LEU A 77 -7.84 0.32 7.27
C LEU A 77 -7.79 -0.91 8.18
N MET A 78 -7.85 -0.71 9.51
CA MET A 78 -7.83 -1.81 10.47
C MET A 78 -9.18 -2.52 10.60
N GLN A 79 -10.29 -1.81 10.41
CA GLN A 79 -11.63 -2.30 10.76
C GLN A 79 -12.57 -2.44 9.57
N ALA A 80 -12.44 -1.55 8.58
CA ALA A 80 -13.28 -1.49 7.39
C ALA A 80 -12.45 -1.10 6.14
N PRO A 81 -11.55 -1.99 5.64
CA PRO A 81 -10.64 -1.69 4.53
C PRO A 81 -11.33 -1.14 3.28
N GLN A 82 -12.55 -1.61 2.97
CA GLN A 82 -13.33 -1.16 1.82
C GLN A 82 -13.68 0.33 1.88
N VAL A 83 -13.96 0.84 3.09
CA VAL A 83 -14.25 2.27 3.28
C VAL A 83 -12.98 3.08 3.11
N ALA A 84 -11.85 2.60 3.64
CA ALA A 84 -10.56 3.25 3.43
C ALA A 84 -10.16 3.28 1.94
N ASP A 85 -10.36 2.20 1.20
CA ASP A 85 -10.10 2.15 -0.24
C ASP A 85 -10.94 3.18 -1.01
N ALA A 86 -12.24 3.30 -0.67
CA ALA A 86 -13.10 4.33 -1.27
C ALA A 86 -12.63 5.75 -0.93
N ILE A 87 -12.18 5.98 0.31
CA ILE A 87 -11.67 7.29 0.74
C ILE A 87 -10.41 7.67 -0.05
N LEU A 88 -9.46 6.74 -0.15
CA LEU A 88 -8.19 6.92 -0.86
C LEU A 88 -8.42 7.07 -2.37
N GLY A 89 -9.28 6.24 -2.96
CA GLY A 89 -9.62 6.28 -4.38
C GLY A 89 -10.29 7.59 -4.80
N ASN A 90 -11.08 8.20 -3.93
CA ASN A 90 -11.70 9.51 -4.17
C ASN A 90 -10.76 10.71 -3.95
N GLN A 91 -9.52 10.48 -3.52
CA GLN A 91 -8.53 11.54 -3.25
C GLN A 91 -9.04 12.65 -2.32
N MET A 92 -9.89 12.30 -1.34
CA MET A 92 -10.51 13.30 -0.45
C MET A 92 -9.51 14.00 0.49
N PHE A 93 -8.35 13.36 0.73
CA PHE A 93 -7.32 13.83 1.64
C PHE A 93 -5.93 13.78 1.00
N THR A 94 -5.07 14.72 1.36
CA THR A 94 -3.70 14.81 0.80
C THR A 94 -2.59 15.00 1.83
N HIS A 95 -2.92 15.29 3.09
CA HIS A 95 -1.96 15.70 4.13
C HIS A 95 -1.68 14.63 5.20
N TYR A 96 -2.16 13.41 5.01
CA TYR A 96 -1.87 12.30 5.92
C TYR A 96 -0.46 11.73 5.71
N ASP A 97 0.01 10.94 6.68
CA ASP A 97 1.27 10.21 6.59
C ASP A 97 1.17 9.07 5.56
N ARG A 98 1.69 9.32 4.35
CA ARG A 98 1.61 8.36 3.24
C ARG A 98 2.36 7.07 3.53
N ALA A 99 3.50 7.12 4.23
CA ALA A 99 4.32 5.94 4.50
C ALA A 99 3.60 5.00 5.48
N HIS A 100 3.05 5.56 6.55
CA HIS A 100 2.25 4.80 7.52
C HIS A 100 1.00 4.20 6.88
N ILE A 101 0.27 4.98 6.09
CA ILE A 101 -0.94 4.51 5.39
C ILE A 101 -0.60 3.41 4.37
N ALA A 102 0.50 3.52 3.63
CA ALA A 102 0.92 2.48 2.68
C ALA A 102 1.15 1.12 3.37
N GLN A 103 1.81 1.11 4.54
CA GLN A 103 2.03 -0.11 5.32
C GLN A 103 0.71 -0.71 5.84
N LEU A 104 -0.24 0.12 6.22
CA LEU A 104 -1.56 -0.34 6.64
C LEU A 104 -2.39 -0.87 5.45
N CYS A 105 -2.29 -0.25 4.28
CA CYS A 105 -2.90 -0.76 3.05
C CYS A 105 -2.37 -2.15 2.69
N GLU A 106 -1.07 -2.39 2.82
CA GLU A 106 -0.48 -3.72 2.59
C GLU A 106 -1.03 -4.76 3.58
N LYS A 107 -1.08 -4.42 4.88
CA LYS A 107 -1.65 -5.30 5.92
C LYS A 107 -3.14 -5.59 5.71
N ALA A 108 -3.87 -4.62 5.17
CA ALA A 108 -5.29 -4.75 4.85
C ALA A 108 -5.55 -5.52 3.53
N GLY A 109 -4.51 -5.92 2.80
CA GLY A 109 -4.63 -6.61 1.51
C GLY A 109 -4.89 -5.69 0.32
N LEU A 110 -4.84 -4.37 0.52
CA LEU A 110 -5.03 -3.34 -0.52
C LEU A 110 -3.69 -2.99 -1.17
N LEU A 111 -3.05 -3.97 -1.82
CA LEU A 111 -1.71 -3.81 -2.40
C LEU A 111 -1.63 -2.73 -3.48
N GLN A 112 -2.68 -2.55 -4.30
CA GLN A 112 -2.70 -1.48 -5.31
C GLN A 112 -2.57 -0.10 -4.64
N ARG A 113 -3.34 0.14 -3.56
CA ARG A 113 -3.25 1.39 -2.80
C ARG A 113 -1.91 1.52 -2.10
N ALA A 114 -1.37 0.44 -1.53
CA ALA A 114 -0.05 0.49 -0.93
C ALA A 114 1.01 0.97 -1.94
N LEU A 115 1.02 0.41 -3.15
CA LEU A 115 1.96 0.78 -4.22
C LEU A 115 1.84 2.24 -4.67
N GLU A 116 0.64 2.82 -4.72
CA GLU A 116 0.45 4.25 -5.04
C GLU A 116 1.03 5.20 -3.97
N HIS A 117 1.22 4.71 -2.75
CA HIS A 117 1.65 5.51 -1.60
C HIS A 117 3.08 5.22 -1.18
N PHE A 118 3.68 4.11 -1.63
CA PHE A 118 5.09 3.84 -1.42
C PHE A 118 5.96 4.85 -2.14
N THR A 119 6.97 5.33 -1.42
CA THR A 119 8.00 6.22 -1.94
C THR A 119 9.38 5.56 -1.94
N ASP A 120 9.55 4.50 -1.14
CA ASP A 120 10.77 3.69 -1.09
C ASP A 120 10.72 2.58 -2.16
N GLN A 121 11.76 2.55 -2.98
CA GLN A 121 11.99 1.53 -4.00
C GLN A 121 12.03 0.11 -3.41
N PHE A 122 12.50 -0.06 -2.18
CA PHE A 122 12.53 -1.35 -1.50
C PHE A 122 11.11 -1.89 -1.25
N ASP A 123 10.21 -1.04 -0.75
CA ASP A 123 8.82 -1.42 -0.50
C ASP A 123 8.05 -1.67 -1.81
N ILE A 124 8.29 -0.85 -2.84
CA ILE A 124 7.74 -1.07 -4.18
C ILE A 124 8.17 -2.43 -4.72
N LYS A 125 9.47 -2.75 -4.68
CA LYS A 125 10.00 -4.04 -5.13
C LYS A 125 9.42 -5.21 -4.36
N ARG A 126 9.22 -5.09 -3.03
CA ARG A 126 8.58 -6.14 -2.23
C ARG A 126 7.12 -6.33 -2.64
N ALA A 127 6.36 -5.26 -2.80
CA ALA A 127 4.93 -5.36 -3.06
C ALA A 127 4.62 -5.79 -4.51
N VAL A 128 5.42 -5.34 -5.49
CA VAL A 128 5.17 -5.60 -6.92
C VAL A 128 5.28 -7.07 -7.31
N VAL A 129 6.03 -7.88 -6.57
CA VAL A 129 6.16 -9.34 -6.83
C VAL A 129 4.85 -10.10 -6.59
N HIS A 130 3.94 -9.54 -5.80
CA HIS A 130 2.61 -10.11 -5.53
C HIS A 130 1.62 -9.79 -6.65
N THR A 131 2.04 -10.00 -7.90
CA THR A 131 1.29 -9.71 -9.13
C THR A 131 -0.10 -10.36 -9.18
N HIS A 132 -0.28 -11.50 -8.53
CA HIS A 132 -1.57 -12.21 -8.42
C HIS A 132 -2.65 -11.45 -7.66
N LEU A 133 -2.25 -10.51 -6.79
CA LEU A 133 -3.17 -9.65 -6.03
C LEU A 133 -3.41 -8.30 -6.73
N LEU A 134 -2.75 -8.07 -7.86
CA LEU A 134 -2.77 -6.82 -8.60
C LEU A 134 -3.53 -6.99 -9.92
N ASN A 135 -4.23 -5.94 -10.35
CA ASN A 135 -4.81 -5.92 -11.68
C ASN A 135 -3.68 -5.74 -12.72
N PRO A 136 -3.52 -6.65 -13.69
CA PRO A 136 -2.48 -6.56 -14.72
C PRO A 136 -2.50 -5.23 -15.50
N GLU A 137 -3.68 -4.72 -15.84
CA GLU A 137 -3.81 -3.48 -16.62
C GLU A 137 -3.37 -2.26 -15.81
N TRP A 138 -3.78 -2.20 -14.54
CA TRP A 138 -3.35 -1.15 -13.62
C TRP A 138 -1.85 -1.19 -13.41
N LEU A 139 -1.28 -2.39 -13.20
CA LEU A 139 0.14 -2.57 -12.95
C LEU A 139 0.97 -2.14 -14.15
N VAL A 140 0.56 -2.47 -15.37
CA VAL A 140 1.20 -1.96 -16.60
C VAL A 140 1.21 -0.44 -16.62
N ASN A 141 0.11 0.22 -16.26
CA ASN A 141 0.07 1.69 -16.20
C ASN A 141 0.95 2.27 -15.09
N PHE A 142 1.06 1.58 -13.94
CA PHE A 142 1.92 1.99 -12.82
C PHE A 142 3.40 2.09 -13.23
N PHE A 143 3.89 1.18 -14.08
CA PHE A 143 5.24 1.26 -14.65
C PHE A 143 5.50 2.55 -15.45
N GLY A 144 4.46 3.17 -16.01
CA GLY A 144 4.60 4.48 -16.69
C GLY A 144 4.83 5.65 -15.74
N SER A 145 4.60 5.48 -14.44
CA SER A 145 4.88 6.51 -13.41
C SER A 145 6.25 6.33 -12.75
N LEU A 146 6.89 5.18 -12.93
CA LEU A 146 8.20 4.87 -12.39
C LEU A 146 9.33 5.42 -13.28
N SER A 147 10.50 5.64 -12.68
CA SER A 147 11.70 5.93 -13.46
C SER A 147 12.14 4.70 -14.28
N VAL A 148 12.98 4.93 -15.29
CA VAL A 148 13.53 3.85 -16.13
C VAL A 148 14.31 2.84 -15.27
N GLU A 149 15.13 3.32 -14.33
CA GLU A 149 15.93 2.49 -13.43
C GLU A 149 15.03 1.65 -12.52
N ASP A 150 14.05 2.29 -11.85
CA ASP A 150 13.10 1.60 -10.97
C ASP A 150 12.28 0.55 -11.70
N SER A 151 11.88 0.85 -12.94
CA SER A 151 11.12 -0.07 -13.79
C SER A 151 11.92 -1.33 -14.12
N LEU A 152 13.19 -1.18 -14.52
CA LEU A 152 14.07 -2.32 -14.81
C LEU A 152 14.35 -3.16 -13.57
N GLU A 153 14.55 -2.52 -12.41
CA GLU A 153 14.72 -3.24 -11.16
C GLU A 153 13.45 -3.98 -10.71
N CYS A 154 12.28 -3.37 -10.85
CA CYS A 154 11.00 -4.00 -10.54
C CYS A 154 10.71 -5.18 -11.49
N LEU A 155 11.00 -5.06 -12.79
CA LEU A 155 10.91 -6.17 -13.76
C LEU A 155 11.83 -7.33 -13.36
N ARG A 156 13.07 -7.03 -12.98
CA ARG A 156 14.02 -8.04 -12.48
C ARG A 156 13.50 -8.71 -11.20
N ALA A 157 12.95 -7.95 -10.26
CA ALA A 157 12.39 -8.49 -9.02
C ALA A 157 11.20 -9.43 -9.29
N MET A 158 10.28 -9.02 -10.18
CA MET A 158 9.13 -9.84 -10.57
C MET A 158 9.54 -11.16 -11.24
N LEU A 159 10.48 -11.12 -12.19
CA LEU A 159 10.97 -12.34 -12.85
C LEU A 159 11.75 -13.25 -11.90
N SER A 160 12.51 -12.68 -10.95
CA SER A 160 13.22 -13.43 -9.91
C SER A 160 12.27 -14.14 -8.95
N ALA A 161 11.14 -13.50 -8.61
CA ALA A 161 10.16 -14.06 -7.70
C ALA A 161 9.39 -15.24 -8.32
N ASN A 162 8.86 -15.05 -9.54
CA ASN A 162 8.17 -16.11 -10.26
C ASN A 162 8.14 -15.85 -11.76
N ILE A 163 9.14 -16.38 -12.47
CA ILE A 163 9.25 -16.18 -13.92
C ILE A 163 8.02 -16.68 -14.67
N ARG A 164 7.50 -17.88 -14.36
CA ARG A 164 6.39 -18.49 -15.12
C ARG A 164 5.13 -17.65 -15.07
N GLN A 165 4.84 -17.10 -13.89
CA GLN A 165 3.66 -16.28 -13.68
C GLN A 165 3.83 -14.85 -14.20
N ASN A 166 5.02 -14.27 -14.00
CA ASN A 166 5.23 -12.85 -14.25
C ASN A 166 5.74 -12.54 -15.65
N LEU A 167 6.24 -13.54 -16.40
CA LEU A 167 6.83 -13.34 -17.73
C LEU A 167 5.87 -12.63 -18.69
N GLN A 168 4.61 -13.07 -18.78
CA GLN A 168 3.66 -12.48 -19.72
C GLN A 168 3.41 -10.99 -19.42
N LEU A 169 3.27 -10.65 -18.14
CA LEU A 169 3.09 -9.26 -17.69
C LEU A 169 4.35 -8.41 -17.93
N CYS A 170 5.54 -8.94 -17.63
CA CYS A 170 6.80 -8.26 -17.90
C CYS A 170 6.98 -7.98 -19.39
N VAL A 171 6.59 -8.91 -20.26
CA VAL A 171 6.60 -8.71 -21.71
C VAL A 171 5.62 -7.62 -22.13
N GLN A 172 4.41 -7.56 -21.55
CA GLN A 172 3.45 -6.48 -21.85
C GLN A 172 3.99 -5.10 -21.46
N VAL A 173 4.59 -4.98 -20.27
CA VAL A 173 5.25 -3.74 -19.82
C VAL A 173 6.40 -3.37 -20.76
N ALA A 174 7.26 -4.34 -21.07
CA ALA A 174 8.38 -4.14 -21.99
C ALA A 174 7.91 -3.67 -23.36
N SER A 175 6.90 -4.32 -23.97
CA SER A 175 6.36 -3.91 -25.26
C SER A 175 5.75 -2.51 -25.23
N LYS A 176 5.10 -2.11 -24.13
CA LYS A 176 4.48 -0.78 -24.01
C LYS A 176 5.49 0.35 -23.79
N TYR A 177 6.53 0.11 -22.99
CA TYR A 177 7.51 1.13 -22.59
C TYR A 177 8.92 0.92 -23.16
N HIS A 178 9.08 0.09 -24.20
CA HIS A 178 10.39 -0.25 -24.78
C HIS A 178 11.19 0.98 -25.24
N GLU A 179 10.53 2.00 -25.77
CA GLU A 179 11.17 3.25 -26.21
C GLU A 179 11.84 4.00 -25.04
N GLN A 180 11.23 3.96 -23.85
CA GLN A 180 11.73 4.64 -22.65
C GLN A 180 12.75 3.77 -21.90
N LEU A 181 12.50 2.46 -21.80
CA LEU A 181 13.32 1.51 -21.05
C LEU A 181 14.61 1.12 -21.80
N GLY A 182 14.61 1.27 -23.12
CA GLY A 182 15.71 0.88 -24.00
C GLY A 182 15.67 -0.62 -24.33
N THR A 183 15.61 -0.93 -25.62
CA THR A 183 15.53 -2.31 -26.12
C THR A 183 16.71 -3.17 -25.68
N GLN A 184 17.93 -2.61 -25.62
CA GLN A 184 19.12 -3.37 -25.21
C GLN A 184 19.03 -3.80 -23.73
N SER A 185 18.68 -2.89 -22.83
CA SER A 185 18.52 -3.18 -21.39
C SER A 185 17.46 -4.26 -21.13
N LEU A 186 16.35 -4.22 -21.88
CA LEU A 186 15.30 -5.23 -21.79
C LEU A 186 15.75 -6.59 -22.31
N VAL A 187 16.48 -6.63 -23.43
CA VAL A 187 17.03 -7.88 -23.99
C VAL A 187 18.00 -8.52 -23.00
N GLU A 188 18.96 -7.76 -22.46
CA GLU A 188 19.92 -8.25 -21.46
C GLU A 188 19.20 -8.79 -20.20
N LEU A 189 18.15 -8.09 -19.74
CA LEU A 189 17.34 -8.52 -18.62
C LEU A 189 16.67 -9.87 -18.90
N PHE A 190 15.95 -10.03 -20.01
CA PHE A 190 15.29 -11.29 -20.35
C PHE A 190 16.27 -12.43 -20.64
N GLU A 191 17.41 -12.16 -21.27
CA GLU A 191 18.47 -13.16 -21.51
C GLU A 191 19.10 -13.66 -20.22
N SER A 192 19.28 -12.77 -19.24
CA SER A 192 19.83 -13.16 -17.94
C SER A 192 18.98 -14.24 -17.27
N PHE A 193 17.64 -14.16 -17.37
CA PHE A 193 16.72 -15.15 -16.79
C PHE A 193 16.58 -16.44 -17.62
N LYS A 194 16.69 -16.38 -18.96
CA LYS A 194 16.77 -17.59 -19.80
C LYS A 194 17.99 -18.44 -19.47
N SER A 195 19.09 -17.80 -19.09
CA SER A 195 20.32 -18.47 -18.65
C SER A 195 20.16 -19.22 -17.32
N TYR A 196 19.20 -18.82 -16.47
CA TYR A 196 18.88 -19.51 -15.21
C TYR A 196 17.97 -20.72 -15.41
N GLU A 197 17.05 -20.73 -16.38
CA GLU A 197 16.30 -21.95 -16.74
C GLU A 197 17.22 -23.07 -17.27
N GLY A 198 18.36 -22.70 -17.87
CA GLY A 198 19.42 -23.64 -18.25
C GLY A 198 20.22 -24.23 -17.08
N ARG A 199 19.99 -23.79 -15.83
CA ARG A 199 20.68 -24.27 -14.61
C ARG A 199 19.73 -24.87 -13.56
N CYS A 200 18.67 -25.55 -13.98
CA CYS A 200 18.08 -26.57 -13.12
C CYS A 200 19.15 -27.63 -12.81
N HIS A 201 19.54 -27.72 -11.55
CA HIS A 201 20.64 -28.54 -11.01
C HIS A 201 20.72 -29.96 -11.60
N PRO A 202 21.91 -30.42 -12.04
CA PRO A 202 22.14 -31.82 -12.42
C PRO A 202 22.41 -32.66 -11.16
N TRP A 203 21.37 -33.18 -10.53
CA TRP A 203 21.49 -34.39 -9.70
C TRP A 203 20.28 -35.28 -9.97
N GLY A 204 20.54 -36.34 -10.73
CA GLY A 204 19.56 -37.33 -11.14
C GLY A 204 19.70 -37.69 -12.62
N ARG A 205 20.86 -38.21 -13.04
CA ARG A 205 20.91 -39.01 -14.28
C ARG A 205 20.03 -40.23 -14.05
N GLU A 206 18.99 -40.41 -14.85
CA GLU A 206 18.90 -41.53 -15.81
C GLU A 206 17.60 -41.49 -16.61
N GLY A 207 17.74 -41.65 -17.93
CA GLY A 207 16.70 -42.27 -18.77
C GLY A 207 15.80 -41.34 -19.57
N GLY A 208 16.13 -41.20 -20.86
CA GLY A 208 15.12 -41.38 -21.91
C GLY A 208 14.47 -40.14 -22.54
N ARG A 209 14.95 -39.83 -23.76
CA ARG A 209 14.20 -39.46 -24.98
C ARG A 209 13.15 -38.33 -24.95
N GLU A 210 13.41 -37.43 -25.92
CA GLU A 210 12.45 -36.82 -26.86
C GLU A 210 11.48 -35.75 -26.36
N GLY A 211 11.48 -34.64 -27.10
CA GLY A 211 10.25 -33.93 -27.41
C GLY A 211 10.13 -32.52 -26.84
N GLY A 212 10.49 -31.55 -27.67
CA GLY A 212 9.71 -30.32 -27.87
C GLY A 212 9.34 -29.48 -26.64
N ASN A 213 10.05 -28.37 -26.46
CA ASN A 213 9.42 -27.04 -26.47
C ASN A 213 10.50 -25.97 -26.47
N VAL A 214 10.97 -25.62 -27.67
CA VAL A 214 11.55 -24.31 -27.90
C VAL A 214 10.37 -23.36 -27.93
N LEU A 215 10.03 -22.76 -26.78
CA LEU A 215 9.19 -21.57 -26.75
C LEU A 215 9.99 -20.46 -27.41
N ASN A 216 9.82 -20.40 -28.73
CA ASN A 216 10.35 -19.39 -29.62
C ASN A 216 9.63 -18.08 -29.27
N PHE A 217 10.13 -17.36 -28.25
CA PHE A 217 9.74 -15.98 -28.03
C PHE A 217 10.31 -15.17 -29.19
N GLY A 218 9.54 -15.11 -30.28
CA GLY A 218 9.71 -14.13 -31.33
C GLY A 218 9.43 -12.75 -30.77
N PHE A 219 10.42 -12.17 -30.09
CA PHE A 219 10.47 -10.73 -29.85
C PHE A 219 10.75 -10.05 -31.19
N ARG A 220 9.72 -9.93 -32.02
CA ARG A 220 9.67 -8.85 -33.00
C ARG A 220 9.03 -7.67 -32.28
N PHE A 221 9.87 -6.78 -31.77
CA PHE A 221 9.45 -5.40 -31.55
C PHE A 221 9.11 -4.85 -32.93
N ALA A 222 7.82 -4.68 -33.19
CA ALA A 222 7.28 -4.11 -34.41
C ALA A 222 6.46 -2.88 -34.04
#